data_AF-A0A1E8Z094-F1
#
_entry.id   AF-A0A1E8Z094-F1
#
_cell.length_a   1.000
_cell.length_b   1.000
_cell.length_c   1.000
_cell.angle_alpha   90.00
_cell.angle_beta   90.00
_cell.angle_gamma   90.00
#
_symmetry.space_group_name_H-M   'P 1'
#
loop_
_entity.id
_entity.type
_entity.pdbx_description
1 polymer ?
#
loop_
_entity_poly.entity_id
_entity_poly.type
_entity_poly.pdbx_seq_one_letter_code
_entity_poly.pdbx_strand_id
1 'polypeptide(L)'
;MNQSEERLKDWLFRYRTVFNKRQSTVQINRFIHSFVKDVYQFREDIEVKELTNNKQDFGKIIIVGNPKKARQVVATYYDTPKQHFGSYDFFDVKEQEKKTFQYIMMSAGLLFLGGLLALFMYLKLSQFAIDFRDYKTWLVSITVMAFFLIASKVSRGVSRRKNVVRNTSSILAILELMYQRRDPGIAYILIPNGTYGFEQIELVKQLFVKRGELYYLDSIGSDNALYCFTQSKKEQDKCQQFGIMPQAGTSHYHYIISSQKSAESYYLDRGDLNSTEVNWKNINTIIAYFKGGN
;
A
#
# COMPACT_ATOMS: atom_id res chain seq x y z
N MET A 1 -23.54 -6.99 18.36
CA MET A 1 -22.23 -6.64 17.74
C MET A 1 -21.90 -5.24 18.22
N ASN A 2 -20.67 -4.96 18.66
CA ASN A 2 -20.34 -3.62 19.18
C ASN A 2 -20.21 -2.64 18.01
N GLN A 3 -20.66 -1.38 18.17
CA GLN A 3 -20.60 -0.33 17.15
C GLN A 3 -19.18 -0.12 16.58
N SER A 4 -18.13 -0.37 17.38
CA SER A 4 -16.73 -0.34 16.92
C SER A 4 -16.40 -1.44 15.92
N GLU A 5 -16.94 -2.64 16.12
CA GLU A 5 -16.70 -3.80 15.24
C GLU A 5 -17.40 -3.64 13.89
N GLU A 6 -18.63 -3.10 13.90
CA GLU A 6 -19.37 -2.77 12.68
C GLU A 6 -18.63 -1.76 11.83
N ARG A 7 -18.11 -0.69 12.44
CA ARG A 7 -17.32 0.32 11.74
C ARG A 7 -16.01 -0.23 11.17
N LEU A 8 -15.28 -1.05 11.93
CA LEU A 8 -14.07 -1.71 11.44
C LEU A 8 -14.36 -2.63 10.24
N LYS A 9 -15.47 -3.37 10.27
CA LYS A 9 -15.91 -4.22 9.15
C LYS A 9 -16.30 -3.38 7.92
N ASP A 10 -16.99 -2.27 8.12
CA ASP A 10 -17.34 -1.35 7.04
C ASP A 10 -16.10 -0.70 6.41
N TRP A 11 -15.17 -0.19 7.23
CA TRP A 11 -13.89 0.31 6.73
C TRP A 11 -13.11 -0.78 5.98
N LEU A 12 -13.02 -1.99 6.52
CA LEU A 12 -12.38 -3.11 5.85
C LEU A 12 -13.03 -3.34 4.48
N PHE A 13 -14.36 -3.43 4.41
CA PHE A 13 -15.08 -3.62 3.16
C PHE A 13 -14.77 -2.50 2.16
N ARG A 14 -14.85 -1.23 2.57
CA ARG A 14 -14.61 -0.08 1.70
C ARG A 14 -13.17 -0.04 1.19
N TYR A 15 -12.18 -0.18 2.05
CA TYR A 15 -10.76 -0.10 1.65
C TYR A 15 -10.26 -1.34 0.89
N ARG A 16 -10.83 -2.52 1.16
CA ARG A 16 -10.52 -3.77 0.46
C ARG A 16 -11.23 -3.90 -0.89
N THR A 17 -12.44 -3.38 -1.03
CA THR A 17 -13.29 -3.64 -2.20
C THR A 17 -13.41 -2.41 -3.09
N VAL A 18 -13.77 -1.27 -2.52
CA VAL A 18 -14.03 -0.02 -3.27
C VAL A 18 -12.71 0.69 -3.59
N PHE A 19 -11.81 0.79 -2.61
CA PHE A 19 -10.50 1.45 -2.74
C PHE A 19 -9.35 0.44 -2.82
N ASN A 20 -9.59 -0.67 -3.52
CA ASN A 20 -8.65 -1.77 -3.70
C ASN A 20 -7.51 -1.49 -4.69
N LYS A 21 -7.55 -0.32 -5.35
CA LYS A 21 -6.50 0.21 -6.20
C LYS A 21 -6.26 1.66 -5.82
N ARG A 22 -5.00 2.00 -5.55
CA ARG A 22 -4.54 3.34 -5.15
C ARG A 22 -3.22 3.61 -5.87
N GLN A 23 -3.26 3.58 -7.22
CA GLN A 23 -2.08 3.73 -8.06
C GLN A 23 -2.15 4.95 -8.98
N SER A 24 -3.29 5.19 -9.65
CA SER A 24 -3.43 6.38 -10.49
C SER A 24 -3.87 7.60 -9.69
N THR A 25 -3.58 8.81 -10.18
CA THR A 25 -3.99 10.07 -9.55
C THR A 25 -5.48 10.11 -9.24
N VAL A 26 -6.32 9.62 -10.18
CA VAL A 26 -7.78 9.54 -9.98
C VAL A 26 -8.14 8.58 -8.84
N GLN A 27 -7.51 7.40 -8.79
CA GLN A 27 -7.75 6.42 -7.73
C GLN A 27 -7.29 6.92 -6.35
N ILE A 28 -6.11 7.54 -6.31
CA ILE A 28 -5.52 8.13 -5.11
C ILE A 28 -6.42 9.25 -4.59
N ASN A 29 -6.84 10.19 -5.44
CA ASN A 29 -7.73 11.27 -5.02
C ASN A 29 -9.07 10.74 -4.48
N ARG A 30 -9.64 9.70 -5.10
CA ARG A 30 -10.87 9.05 -4.59
C ARG A 30 -10.66 8.41 -3.22
N PHE A 31 -9.53 7.73 -3.01
CA PHE A 31 -9.16 7.17 -1.71
C PHE A 31 -8.99 8.28 -0.67
N ILE A 32 -8.19 9.31 -0.96
CA ILE A 32 -7.94 10.43 -0.05
C ILE A 32 -9.27 11.08 0.36
N HIS A 33 -10.15 11.36 -0.60
CA HIS A 33 -11.45 11.96 -0.31
C HIS A 33 -12.29 11.09 0.64
N SER A 34 -12.33 9.77 0.42
CA SER A 34 -13.06 8.86 1.30
C SER A 34 -12.42 8.77 2.69
N PHE A 35 -11.09 8.66 2.75
CA PHE A 35 -10.35 8.60 4.00
C PHE A 35 -10.56 9.85 4.85
N VAL A 36 -10.44 11.02 4.21
CA VAL A 36 -10.67 12.32 4.85
C VAL A 36 -12.11 12.42 5.36
N LYS A 37 -13.10 12.00 4.56
CA LYS A 37 -14.51 11.97 4.99
C LYS A 37 -14.75 11.02 6.17
N ASP A 38 -14.05 9.89 6.24
CA ASP A 38 -14.13 8.97 7.37
C ASP A 38 -13.55 9.59 8.64
N VAL A 39 -12.36 10.18 8.54
CA VAL A 39 -11.70 10.83 9.68
C VAL A 39 -12.49 12.03 10.18
N TYR A 40 -13.06 12.86 9.28
CA TYR A 40 -13.87 14.02 9.65
C TYR A 40 -15.09 13.71 10.52
N GLN A 41 -15.58 12.46 10.51
CA GLN A 41 -16.68 12.05 11.39
C GLN A 41 -16.30 12.06 12.87
N PHE A 42 -15.00 12.00 13.19
CA PHE A 42 -14.52 11.93 14.57
C PHE A 42 -13.27 12.76 14.85
N ARG A 43 -12.70 13.48 13.88
CA ARG A 43 -11.55 14.39 14.04
C ARG A 43 -11.55 15.48 12.98
N GLU A 44 -11.28 16.71 13.37
CA GLU A 44 -11.27 17.87 12.46
C GLU A 44 -9.85 18.32 12.08
N ASP A 45 -8.83 17.85 12.79
CA ASP A 45 -7.43 18.22 12.65
C ASP A 45 -6.68 17.40 11.58
N ILE A 46 -7.37 17.13 10.47
CA ILE A 46 -6.82 16.47 9.28
C ILE A 46 -6.45 17.50 8.22
N GLU A 47 -5.30 17.28 7.59
CA GLU A 47 -4.75 18.15 6.55
C GLU A 47 -4.18 17.29 5.42
N VAL A 48 -4.41 17.72 4.17
CA VAL A 48 -3.82 17.09 2.99
C VAL A 48 -2.89 18.09 2.33
N LYS A 49 -1.63 17.72 2.13
CA LYS A 49 -0.58 18.56 1.52
C LYS A 49 0.10 17.85 0.36
N GLU A 50 0.67 18.60 -0.56
CA GLU A 50 1.66 18.05 -1.50
C GLU A 50 2.98 17.80 -0.74
N LEU A 51 3.59 16.63 -0.94
CA LEU A 51 4.90 16.29 -0.42
C LEU A 51 5.94 16.52 -1.52
N THR A 52 6.77 17.55 -1.33
CA THR A 52 7.78 17.94 -2.33
C THR A 52 9.17 18.04 -1.71
N ASN A 53 10.21 17.64 -2.46
CA ASN A 53 11.62 17.90 -2.13
C ASN A 53 12.32 18.48 -3.35
N ASN A 54 12.92 19.69 -3.25
CA ASN A 54 13.73 20.28 -4.33
C ASN A 54 13.11 20.20 -5.75
N LYS A 55 11.81 20.54 -5.88
CA LYS A 55 10.98 20.47 -7.11
C LYS A 55 10.49 19.08 -7.54
N GLN A 56 10.95 18.00 -6.88
CA GLN A 56 10.37 16.67 -7.06
C GLN A 56 9.07 16.57 -6.27
N ASP A 57 7.99 16.19 -6.95
CA ASP A 57 6.68 15.91 -6.36
C ASP A 57 6.55 14.42 -6.03
N PHE A 58 6.32 14.12 -4.76
CA PHE A 58 6.10 12.76 -4.24
C PHE A 58 4.61 12.43 -4.10
N GLY A 59 3.72 13.39 -4.34
CA GLY A 59 2.26 13.25 -4.23
C GLY A 59 1.71 13.75 -2.90
N LYS A 60 0.45 13.42 -2.61
CA LYS A 60 -0.29 13.99 -1.49
C LYS A 60 -0.07 13.23 -0.18
N ILE A 61 0.43 13.91 0.83
CA ILE A 61 0.53 13.43 2.21
C ILE A 61 -0.72 13.79 3.00
N ILE A 62 -1.23 12.86 3.80
CA ILE A 62 -2.33 13.12 4.76
C ILE A 62 -1.73 13.19 6.15
N ILE A 63 -1.99 14.28 6.87
CA ILE A 63 -1.49 14.53 8.22
C ILE A 63 -2.68 14.73 9.13
N VAL A 64 -2.65 14.09 10.30
CA VAL A 64 -3.75 14.10 11.25
C VAL A 64 -3.16 14.37 12.63
N GLY A 65 -3.40 15.56 13.17
CA GLY A 65 -2.76 16.09 14.38
C GLY A 65 -1.50 16.91 14.10
N ASN A 66 -0.65 17.12 15.11
CA ASN A 66 0.54 17.97 14.98
C ASN A 66 1.85 17.18 15.12
N PRO A 67 2.43 16.66 14.02
CA PRO A 67 3.64 15.84 14.07
C PRO A 67 4.89 16.57 14.60
N LYS A 68 4.91 17.91 14.53
CA LYS A 68 6.03 18.71 15.05
C LYS A 68 6.05 18.77 16.58
N LYS A 69 4.88 18.65 17.22
CA LYS A 69 4.72 18.71 18.68
C LYS A 69 4.46 17.34 19.32
N ALA A 70 4.05 16.35 18.53
CA ALA A 70 3.71 15.02 19.01
C ALA A 70 4.95 14.30 19.59
N ARG A 71 4.73 13.53 20.65
CA ARG A 71 5.72 12.58 21.20
C ARG A 71 5.88 11.36 20.30
N GLN A 72 4.82 10.98 19.61
CA GLN A 72 4.77 9.83 18.72
C GLN A 72 4.11 10.21 17.39
N VAL A 73 4.70 9.79 16.29
CA VAL A 73 4.13 9.93 14.96
C VAL A 73 3.96 8.53 14.37
N VAL A 74 2.73 8.12 14.08
CA VAL A 74 2.43 6.82 13.48
C VAL A 74 2.15 7.03 11.99
N ALA A 75 2.99 6.44 11.16
CA ALA A 75 2.96 6.60 9.72
C ALA A 75 2.71 5.28 9.00
N THR A 76 2.08 5.36 7.84
CA THR A 76 1.98 4.25 6.89
C THR A 76 1.83 4.80 5.49
N TYR A 77 1.97 3.98 4.46
CA TYR A 77 1.70 4.38 3.08
C TYR A 77 0.32 3.92 2.63
N TYR A 78 -0.26 4.66 1.68
CA TYR A 78 -1.59 4.35 1.20
C TYR A 78 -1.63 3.80 -0.23
N ASP A 79 -0.58 3.94 -1.03
CA ASP A 79 -0.56 3.46 -2.41
C ASP A 79 -0.58 1.93 -2.51
N THR A 80 -1.07 1.41 -3.63
CA THR A 80 -1.11 -0.04 -3.89
C THR A 80 0.05 -0.47 -4.77
N PRO A 81 0.75 -1.57 -4.42
CA PRO A 81 1.90 -2.02 -5.19
C PRO A 81 1.48 -2.52 -6.58
N LYS A 82 2.41 -2.45 -7.53
CA LYS A 82 2.28 -3.13 -8.83
C LYS A 82 2.34 -4.65 -8.64
N GLN A 83 1.79 -5.39 -9.59
CA GLN A 83 1.98 -6.84 -9.66
C GLN A 83 3.45 -7.17 -9.91
N HIS A 84 3.90 -8.24 -9.26
CA HIS A 84 5.27 -8.74 -9.30
C HIS A 84 5.24 -10.25 -9.15
N PHE A 85 6.32 -10.93 -9.53
CA PHE A 85 6.47 -12.35 -9.28
C PHE A 85 6.90 -12.64 -7.84
N GLY A 86 6.45 -13.79 -7.32
CA GLY A 86 6.99 -14.37 -6.09
C GLY A 86 6.59 -13.64 -4.81
N SER A 87 7.48 -13.72 -3.81
CA SER A 87 7.39 -13.04 -2.52
C SER A 87 7.61 -11.54 -2.65
N TYR A 88 7.14 -10.81 -1.65
CA TYR A 88 7.57 -9.44 -1.37
C TYR A 88 8.60 -9.50 -0.24
N ASP A 89 9.84 -9.14 -0.53
CA ASP A 89 10.91 -9.09 0.45
C ASP A 89 10.97 -7.69 1.05
N PHE A 90 10.84 -7.60 2.37
CA PHE A 90 11.00 -6.33 3.07
C PHE A 90 12.46 -5.90 2.97
N PHE A 91 12.68 -4.58 2.86
CA PHE A 91 14.02 -3.96 2.82
C PHE A 91 14.86 -4.22 1.56
N ASP A 92 14.44 -5.09 0.64
CA ASP A 92 15.08 -5.29 -0.66
C ASP A 92 14.28 -4.63 -1.81
N VAL A 93 14.44 -3.32 -1.93
CA VAL A 93 13.76 -2.53 -2.98
C VAL A 93 14.22 -2.96 -4.38
N LYS A 94 15.49 -3.30 -4.55
CA LYS A 94 16.07 -3.64 -5.86
C LYS A 94 15.52 -4.97 -6.38
N GLU A 95 15.45 -5.99 -5.53
CA GLU A 95 14.87 -7.26 -5.92
C GLU A 95 13.36 -7.12 -6.21
N GLN A 96 12.65 -6.28 -5.44
CA GLN A 96 11.24 -5.99 -5.70
C GLN A 96 11.02 -5.27 -7.05
N GLU A 97 11.87 -4.30 -7.39
CA GLU A 97 11.86 -3.62 -8.68
C GLU A 97 12.10 -4.60 -9.83
N LYS A 98 13.11 -5.48 -9.68
CA LYS A 98 13.43 -6.52 -10.67
C LYS A 98 12.27 -7.49 -10.87
N LYS A 99 11.65 -8.00 -9.80
CA LYS A 99 10.47 -8.88 -9.86
C LYS A 99 9.27 -8.20 -10.52
N THR A 100 9.09 -6.91 -10.28
CA THR A 100 8.03 -6.10 -10.91
C THR A 100 8.32 -5.89 -12.40
N PHE A 101 9.56 -5.56 -12.75
CA PHE A 101 10.00 -5.37 -14.13
C PHE A 101 9.86 -6.65 -14.96
N GLN A 102 10.31 -7.79 -14.42
CA GLN A 102 10.14 -9.10 -15.05
C GLN A 102 8.66 -9.42 -15.31
N TYR A 103 7.77 -9.10 -14.36
CA TYR A 103 6.33 -9.29 -14.53
C TYR A 103 5.78 -8.44 -15.69
N ILE A 104 6.18 -7.17 -15.77
CA ILE A 104 5.76 -6.27 -16.85
C ILE A 104 6.28 -6.78 -18.20
N MET A 105 7.55 -7.17 -18.29
CA MET A 105 8.16 -7.70 -19.52
C MET A 105 7.49 -8.98 -19.99
N MET A 106 7.25 -9.95 -19.09
CA MET A 106 6.56 -11.19 -19.44
C MET A 106 5.13 -10.91 -19.90
N SER A 107 4.41 -10.03 -19.20
CA SER A 107 3.04 -9.65 -19.57
C SER A 107 2.98 -8.93 -20.92
N ALA A 108 3.95 -8.05 -21.19
CA ALA A 108 4.07 -7.35 -22.47
C ALA A 108 4.44 -8.32 -23.60
N GLY A 109 5.34 -9.27 -23.36
CA GLY A 109 5.72 -10.31 -24.33
C GLY A 109 4.56 -11.23 -24.68
N LEU A 110 3.81 -11.71 -23.69
CA LEU A 110 2.59 -12.49 -23.91
C LEU A 110 1.53 -11.71 -24.70
N LEU A 111 1.36 -10.42 -24.37
CA LEU A 111 0.45 -9.57 -25.11
C LEU A 111 0.89 -9.38 -26.56
N PHE A 112 2.19 -9.16 -26.79
CA PHE A 112 2.76 -9.03 -28.13
C PHE A 112 2.55 -10.31 -28.96
N LEU A 113 2.81 -11.49 -28.40
CA LEU A 113 2.55 -12.77 -29.04
C LEU A 113 1.06 -12.95 -29.37
N GLY A 114 0.16 -12.56 -28.45
CA GLY A 114 -1.28 -12.55 -28.71
C GLY A 114 -1.68 -11.59 -29.83
N GLY A 115 -1.04 -10.42 -29.91
CA GLY A 115 -1.23 -9.46 -30.99
C GLY A 115 -0.77 -10.00 -32.35
N LEU A 116 0.39 -10.68 -32.40
CA LEU A 116 0.87 -11.35 -33.61
C LEU A 116 -0.08 -12.46 -34.08
N LEU A 117 -0.57 -13.28 -33.15
CA LEU A 117 -1.54 -14.33 -33.45
C LEU A 117 -2.85 -13.76 -33.99
N ALA A 118 -3.36 -12.69 -33.37
CA ALA A 118 -4.56 -12.00 -33.82
C ALA A 118 -4.37 -11.40 -35.22
N LEU A 119 -3.23 -10.76 -35.49
CA LEU A 119 -2.88 -10.24 -36.80
C LEU A 119 -2.78 -11.35 -37.85
N PHE A 120 -2.14 -12.47 -37.52
CA PHE A 120 -2.04 -13.62 -38.42
C PHE A 120 -3.42 -14.20 -38.78
N MET A 121 -4.29 -14.39 -37.78
CA MET A 121 -5.67 -14.85 -38.02
C MET A 121 -6.44 -13.87 -38.89
N TYR A 122 -6.28 -12.57 -38.64
CA TYR A 122 -6.90 -11.53 -39.47
C TYR A 122 -6.46 -11.64 -40.93
N LEU A 123 -5.15 -11.71 -41.19
CA LEU A 123 -4.62 -11.83 -42.55
C LEU A 123 -5.09 -13.09 -43.29
N LYS A 124 -5.40 -14.18 -42.58
CA LYS A 124 -5.97 -15.40 -43.16
C LYS A 124 -7.46 -15.30 -43.46
N LEU A 125 -8.21 -14.52 -42.69
CA LEU A 125 -9.66 -14.39 -42.80
C LEU A 125 -10.11 -13.23 -43.69
N SER A 126 -9.28 -12.19 -43.82
CA SER A 126 -9.60 -11.00 -44.60
C SER A 126 -9.02 -11.14 -46.02
N GLN A 127 -9.88 -11.30 -47.01
CA GLN A 127 -9.57 -10.89 -48.38
C GLN A 127 -9.58 -9.36 -48.37
N PHE A 128 -8.45 -8.72 -48.69
CA PHE A 128 -8.15 -7.30 -48.42
C PHE A 128 -9.08 -6.28 -49.11
N ALA A 129 -10.33 -6.18 -48.68
CA ALA A 129 -11.23 -5.08 -48.98
C ALA A 129 -11.84 -4.59 -47.67
N ILE A 130 -11.52 -3.36 -47.27
CA ILE A 130 -12.16 -2.71 -46.12
C ILE A 130 -13.58 -2.36 -46.53
N ASP A 131 -14.55 -3.20 -46.16
CA ASP A 131 -15.97 -2.90 -46.29
C ASP A 131 -16.56 -2.64 -44.90
N PHE A 132 -17.03 -1.41 -44.67
CA PHE A 132 -17.66 -1.01 -43.41
C PHE A 132 -19.06 -1.61 -43.21
N ARG A 133 -19.63 -2.25 -44.24
CA ARG A 133 -20.87 -3.02 -44.17
C ARG A 133 -20.64 -4.45 -43.68
N ASP A 134 -19.40 -4.97 -43.76
CA ASP A 134 -19.05 -6.29 -43.26
C ASP A 134 -18.84 -6.26 -41.73
N TYR A 135 -19.53 -7.14 -41.02
CA TYR A 135 -19.40 -7.32 -39.58
C TYR A 135 -17.98 -7.75 -39.17
N LYS A 136 -17.23 -8.42 -40.06
CA LYS A 136 -15.85 -8.85 -39.81
C LYS A 136 -14.91 -7.66 -39.63
N THR A 137 -15.10 -6.59 -40.41
CA THR A 137 -14.33 -5.34 -40.28
C THR A 137 -14.49 -4.76 -38.88
N TRP A 138 -15.73 -4.66 -38.40
CA TRP A 138 -16.02 -4.15 -37.05
C TRP A 138 -15.45 -5.03 -35.94
N LEU A 139 -15.56 -6.35 -36.07
CA LEU A 139 -14.99 -7.30 -35.12
C LEU A 139 -13.48 -7.09 -34.97
N VAL A 140 -12.79 -6.88 -36.08
CA VAL A 140 -11.34 -6.63 -36.10
C VAL A 140 -11.02 -5.28 -35.49
N SER A 141 -11.74 -4.21 -35.85
CA SER A 141 -11.54 -2.89 -35.27
C SER A 141 -11.72 -2.88 -33.75
N ILE A 142 -12.75 -3.56 -33.23
CA ILE A 142 -12.98 -3.71 -31.79
C ILE A 142 -11.84 -4.49 -31.14
N THR A 143 -11.37 -5.55 -31.78
CA THR A 143 -10.25 -6.38 -31.27
C THR A 143 -8.96 -5.58 -31.19
N VAL A 144 -8.63 -4.82 -32.23
CA VAL A 144 -7.44 -3.94 -32.26
C VAL A 144 -7.55 -2.84 -31.20
N MET A 145 -8.73 -2.21 -31.07
CA MET A 145 -8.96 -1.21 -30.01
C MET A 145 -8.79 -1.84 -28.62
N ALA A 146 -9.37 -3.01 -28.37
CA ALA A 146 -9.23 -3.74 -27.12
C ALA A 146 -7.75 -4.08 -26.82
N PHE A 147 -6.99 -4.49 -27.84
CA PHE A 147 -5.56 -4.75 -27.73
C PHE A 147 -4.79 -3.53 -27.23
N PHE A 148 -4.97 -2.35 -27.85
CA PHE A 148 -4.27 -1.13 -27.42
C PHE A 148 -4.69 -0.68 -26.02
N LEU A 149 -5.96 -0.84 -25.65
CA LEU A 149 -6.44 -0.54 -24.30
C LEU A 149 -5.81 -1.46 -23.23
N ILE A 150 -5.63 -2.75 -23.55
CA ILE A 150 -4.96 -3.72 -22.67
C ILE A 150 -3.46 -3.42 -22.62
N ALA A 151 -2.82 -3.16 -23.76
CA ALA A 151 -1.39 -2.83 -23.86
C ALA A 151 -1.04 -1.61 -23.02
N SER A 152 -1.87 -0.56 -23.11
CA SER A 152 -1.70 0.66 -22.32
C SER A 152 -1.79 0.40 -20.81
N LYS A 153 -2.57 -0.59 -20.37
CA LYS A 153 -2.65 -0.99 -18.95
C LYS A 153 -1.45 -1.82 -18.52
N VAL A 154 -1.00 -2.76 -19.36
CA VAL A 154 0.15 -3.63 -19.07
C VAL A 154 1.45 -2.82 -19.00
N SER A 155 1.66 -1.89 -19.94
CA SER A 155 2.88 -1.06 -19.99
C SER A 155 3.08 -0.18 -18.77
N ARG A 156 1.99 0.30 -18.15
CA ARG A 156 2.02 1.11 -16.91
C ARG A 156 2.20 0.25 -15.63
N GLY A 157 2.13 -1.07 -15.76
CA GLY A 157 2.11 -2.01 -14.65
C GLY A 157 0.72 -2.09 -14.00
N VAL A 158 0.24 -3.32 -13.83
CA VAL A 158 -1.09 -3.59 -13.27
C VAL A 158 -1.03 -3.51 -11.75
N SER A 159 -1.91 -2.73 -11.11
CA SER A 159 -1.99 -2.70 -9.64
C SER A 159 -2.47 -4.04 -9.07
N ARG A 160 -1.90 -4.44 -7.93
CA ARG A 160 -2.38 -5.57 -7.15
C ARG A 160 -3.62 -5.17 -6.37
N ARG A 161 -4.77 -5.78 -6.69
CA ARG A 161 -6.05 -5.51 -6.01
C ARG A 161 -6.14 -6.12 -4.62
N LYS A 162 -5.41 -7.23 -4.42
CA LYS A 162 -5.32 -7.92 -3.13
C LYS A 162 -4.30 -7.16 -2.28
N ASN A 163 -4.82 -6.23 -1.48
CA ASN A 163 -4.03 -5.26 -0.71
C ASN A 163 -4.40 -5.28 0.78
N VAL A 164 -5.10 -6.34 1.23
CA VAL A 164 -5.62 -6.48 2.59
C VAL A 164 -4.47 -6.44 3.59
N VAL A 165 -3.47 -7.30 3.37
CA VAL A 165 -2.20 -7.28 4.10
C VAL A 165 -1.39 -6.05 3.67
N ARG A 166 -1.06 -5.91 2.38
CA ARG A 166 -0.23 -4.82 1.85
C ARG A 166 -1.06 -3.75 1.13
N ASN A 167 -1.55 -2.69 1.75
CA ASN A 167 -1.26 -2.20 3.11
C ASN A 167 -2.53 -1.73 3.84
N THR A 168 -3.70 -2.26 3.45
CA THR A 168 -5.00 -1.86 4.02
C THR A 168 -5.07 -2.14 5.53
N SER A 169 -4.43 -3.20 6.03
CA SER A 169 -4.36 -3.49 7.47
C SER A 169 -3.74 -2.37 8.29
N SER A 170 -2.66 -1.74 7.80
CA SER A 170 -1.98 -0.65 8.50
C SER A 170 -2.83 0.63 8.48
N ILE A 171 -3.53 0.89 7.37
CA ILE A 171 -4.51 1.98 7.27
C ILE A 171 -5.65 1.79 8.28
N LEU A 172 -6.18 0.56 8.40
CA LEU A 172 -7.23 0.22 9.36
C LEU A 172 -6.78 0.39 10.80
N ALA A 173 -5.56 -0.05 11.15
CA ALA A 173 -5.01 0.15 12.48
C ALA A 173 -4.85 1.62 12.83
N ILE A 174 -4.38 2.45 11.89
CA ILE A 174 -4.29 3.90 12.07
C ILE A 174 -5.69 4.52 12.26
N LEU A 175 -6.67 4.17 11.43
CA LEU A 175 -8.04 4.68 11.57
C LEU A 175 -8.64 4.34 12.94
N GLU A 176 -8.47 3.10 13.38
CA GLU A 176 -9.00 2.68 14.68
C GLU A 176 -8.24 3.32 15.84
N LEU A 177 -6.92 3.53 15.73
CA LEU A 177 -6.15 4.31 16.71
C LEU A 177 -6.66 5.75 16.81
N MET A 178 -6.87 6.41 15.67
CA MET A 178 -7.41 7.78 15.64
C MET A 178 -8.81 7.87 16.26
N TYR A 179 -9.65 6.86 16.01
CA TYR A 179 -11.00 6.81 16.55
C TYR A 179 -11.00 6.58 18.06
N GLN A 180 -10.23 5.60 18.53
CA GLN A 180 -10.22 5.20 19.93
C GLN A 180 -9.43 6.17 20.82
N ARG A 181 -8.51 6.97 20.26
CA ARG A 181 -7.61 7.85 21.02
C ARG A 181 -7.43 9.21 20.35
N ARG A 182 -8.06 10.23 20.93
CA ARG A 182 -7.82 11.66 20.63
C ARG A 182 -6.71 12.24 21.52
N ASP A 183 -5.52 11.65 21.46
CA ASP A 183 -4.35 12.12 22.23
C ASP A 183 -3.55 13.12 21.39
N PRO A 184 -3.42 14.40 21.82
CA PRO A 184 -2.64 15.41 21.10
C PRO A 184 -1.13 15.10 21.04
N GLY A 185 -0.65 14.19 21.89
CA GLY A 185 0.71 13.67 21.87
C GLY A 185 0.97 12.66 20.73
N ILE A 186 -0.06 12.22 20.00
CA ILE A 186 0.09 11.29 18.86
C ILE A 186 -0.41 11.98 17.58
N ALA A 187 0.48 12.05 16.59
CA ALA A 187 0.11 12.45 15.24
C ALA A 187 0.15 11.23 14.30
N TYR A 188 -0.60 11.31 13.21
CA TYR A 188 -0.68 10.24 12.24
C TYR A 188 -0.41 10.77 10.82
N ILE A 189 0.26 9.97 10.00
CA ILE A 189 0.66 10.37 8.65
C ILE A 189 0.37 9.23 7.65
N LEU A 190 -0.33 9.52 6.55
CA LEU A 190 -0.40 8.62 5.40
C LEU A 190 0.49 9.17 4.28
N ILE A 191 1.53 8.41 3.93
CA ILE A 191 2.60 8.80 3.02
C ILE A 191 2.26 8.32 1.60
N PRO A 192 2.47 9.16 0.56
CA PRO A 192 2.35 8.74 -0.82
C PRO A 192 3.56 7.89 -1.27
N ASN A 193 3.35 7.02 -2.26
CA ASN A 193 4.43 6.29 -2.95
C ASN A 193 5.34 5.43 -2.05
N GLY A 194 4.85 4.95 -0.90
CA GLY A 194 5.64 4.11 0.01
C GLY A 194 5.84 2.67 -0.49
N THR A 195 5.22 2.29 -1.62
CA THR A 195 5.51 0.98 -2.24
C THR A 195 6.85 0.90 -2.97
N TYR A 196 7.51 2.04 -3.20
CA TYR A 196 8.72 2.15 -4.03
C TYR A 196 10.01 2.45 -3.25
N GLY A 197 9.99 2.39 -1.91
CA GLY A 197 11.19 2.51 -1.10
C GLY A 197 11.00 3.34 0.17
N PHE A 198 12.13 3.79 0.72
CA PHE A 198 12.21 4.42 2.04
C PHE A 198 12.39 5.94 2.00
N GLU A 199 12.66 6.52 0.82
CA GLU A 199 12.98 7.94 0.65
C GLU A 199 11.90 8.87 1.23
N GLN A 200 10.63 8.54 1.01
CA GLN A 200 9.50 9.35 1.49
C GLN A 200 9.38 9.32 3.01
N ILE A 201 9.74 8.19 3.65
CA ILE A 201 9.70 8.05 5.11
C ILE A 201 10.80 8.92 5.73
N GLU A 202 12.01 8.88 5.16
CA GLU A 202 13.12 9.73 5.59
C GLU A 202 12.76 11.21 5.43
N LEU A 203 12.18 11.59 4.29
CA LEU A 203 11.70 12.94 4.05
C LEU A 203 10.63 13.34 5.07
N VAL A 204 9.69 12.45 5.39
CA VAL A 204 8.66 12.71 6.40
C VAL A 204 9.26 12.93 7.79
N LYS A 205 10.23 12.09 8.19
CA LYS A 205 10.98 12.28 9.44
C LYS A 205 11.62 13.67 9.46
N GLN A 206 12.35 14.04 8.41
CA GLN A 206 13.07 15.32 8.34
C GLN A 206 12.15 16.54 8.37
N LEU A 207 11.04 16.51 7.62
CA LEU A 207 10.15 17.67 7.46
C LEU A 207 9.17 17.85 8.62
N PHE A 208 8.59 16.75 9.11
CA PHE A 208 7.44 16.82 10.02
C PHE A 208 7.76 16.40 11.45
N VAL A 209 8.74 15.51 11.67
CA VAL A 209 9.01 14.92 12.98
C VAL A 209 10.25 15.54 13.62
N LYS A 210 10.05 16.53 14.50
CA LYS A 210 11.16 17.29 15.11
C LYS A 210 11.58 16.80 16.51
N ARG A 211 10.62 16.37 17.32
CA ARG A 211 10.85 16.01 18.74
C ARG A 211 10.42 14.59 19.10
N GLY A 212 9.49 14.01 18.34
CA GLY A 212 8.91 12.71 18.62
C GLY A 212 9.60 11.55 17.89
N GLU A 213 9.19 10.36 18.30
CA GLU A 213 9.54 9.11 17.63
C GLU A 213 8.62 8.85 16.44
N LEU A 214 9.18 8.35 15.34
CA LEU A 214 8.42 7.97 14.14
C LEU A 214 8.27 6.45 14.14
N TYR A 215 7.03 5.98 14.03
CA TYR A 215 6.68 4.57 13.89
C TYR A 215 6.07 4.37 12.51
N TYR A 216 6.66 3.49 11.71
CA TYR A 216 6.15 3.16 10.39
C TYR A 216 5.54 1.76 10.39
N LEU A 217 4.27 1.67 10.04
CA LEU A 217 3.53 0.42 9.94
C LEU A 217 3.49 -0.03 8.48
N ASP A 218 3.93 -1.25 8.20
CA ASP A 218 3.85 -1.86 6.88
C ASP A 218 3.38 -3.30 6.96
N SER A 219 2.27 -3.58 6.28
CA SER A 219 1.77 -4.94 6.09
C SER A 219 1.50 -5.73 7.38
N ILE A 220 1.01 -5.06 8.43
CA ILE A 220 0.79 -5.67 9.77
C ILE A 220 -0.33 -6.71 9.83
N GLY A 221 -1.07 -6.94 8.73
CA GLY A 221 -2.27 -7.77 8.70
C GLY A 221 -2.06 -9.22 8.28
N SER A 222 -0.83 -9.67 8.05
CA SER A 222 -0.55 -11.08 7.71
C SER A 222 -0.72 -11.99 8.94
N ASP A 223 -0.86 -13.29 8.72
CA ASP A 223 -0.97 -14.27 9.82
C ASP A 223 0.36 -14.60 10.50
N ASN A 224 1.44 -14.00 10.01
CA ASN A 224 2.78 -14.18 10.55
C ASN A 224 3.04 -13.31 11.79
N ALA A 225 4.17 -13.56 12.45
CA ALA A 225 4.60 -12.80 13.61
C ALA A 225 4.84 -11.32 13.29
N LEU A 226 4.60 -10.47 14.29
CA LEU A 226 4.97 -9.05 14.24
C LEU A 226 6.43 -8.87 14.62
N TYR A 227 7.15 -8.07 13.84
CA TYR A 227 8.54 -7.67 14.07
C TYR A 227 8.64 -6.16 14.20
N CYS A 228 9.52 -5.70 15.09
CA CYS A 228 9.76 -4.29 15.40
C CYS A 228 11.25 -3.98 15.23
N PHE A 229 11.61 -3.29 14.15
CA PHE A 229 12.98 -2.90 13.85
C PHE A 229 13.26 -1.54 14.49
N THR A 230 14.19 -1.51 15.44
CA THR A 230 14.49 -0.32 16.22
C THR A 230 15.92 -0.33 16.76
N GLN A 231 16.52 0.86 16.89
CA GLN A 231 17.80 1.08 17.56
C GLN A 231 17.63 1.37 19.07
N SER A 232 16.43 1.76 19.50
CA SER A 232 16.16 2.15 20.89
C SER A 232 15.93 0.92 21.75
N LYS A 233 16.79 0.70 22.75
CA LYS A 233 16.63 -0.39 23.73
C LYS A 233 15.29 -0.31 24.48
N LYS A 234 14.89 0.91 24.88
CA LYS A 234 13.56 1.16 25.50
C LYS A 234 12.42 0.66 24.60
N GLU A 235 12.56 0.86 23.29
CA GLU A 235 11.55 0.43 22.33
C GLU A 235 11.60 -1.08 22.07
N GLN A 236 12.78 -1.70 22.13
CA GLN A 236 12.90 -3.17 22.07
C GLN A 236 12.17 -3.84 23.24
N ASP A 237 12.39 -3.33 24.46
CA ASP A 237 11.74 -3.83 25.68
C ASP A 237 10.22 -3.68 25.59
N LYS A 238 9.75 -2.53 25.10
CA LYS A 238 8.32 -2.28 24.86
C LYS A 238 7.76 -3.23 23.80
N CYS A 239 8.42 -3.40 22.66
CA CYS A 239 7.97 -4.32 21.62
C CYS A 239 7.83 -5.75 22.18
N GLN A 240 8.82 -6.23 22.95
CA GLN A 240 8.78 -7.54 23.59
C GLN A 240 7.62 -7.69 24.58
N GLN A 241 7.32 -6.66 25.39
CA GLN A 241 6.19 -6.65 26.34
C GLN A 241 4.84 -6.90 25.65
N PHE A 242 4.65 -6.39 24.43
CA PHE A 242 3.43 -6.56 23.64
C PHE A 242 3.45 -7.79 22.72
N GLY A 243 4.48 -8.65 22.83
CA GLY A 243 4.62 -9.84 21.98
C GLY A 243 5.03 -9.52 20.53
N ILE A 244 5.62 -8.35 20.29
CA ILE A 244 6.21 -7.95 19.02
C ILE A 244 7.70 -8.27 19.07
N MET A 245 8.21 -9.06 18.14
CA MET A 245 9.60 -9.52 18.15
C MET A 245 10.56 -8.37 17.80
N PRO A 246 11.36 -7.86 18.74
CA PRO A 246 12.29 -6.77 18.44
C PRO A 246 13.42 -7.26 17.53
N GLN A 247 13.85 -6.43 16.60
CA GLN A 247 14.98 -6.66 15.70
C GLN A 247 15.85 -5.40 15.66
N ALA A 248 17.15 -5.57 15.40
CA ALA A 248 18.06 -4.45 15.22
C ALA A 248 17.62 -3.64 13.99
N GLY A 249 17.27 -2.37 14.21
CA GLY A 249 16.93 -1.43 13.13
C GLY A 249 18.15 -0.68 12.64
N THR A 250 18.17 -0.33 11.35
CA THR A 250 19.22 0.51 10.74
C THR A 250 18.82 1.99 10.62
N SER A 251 17.54 2.29 10.77
CA SER A 251 16.98 3.64 10.59
C SER A 251 16.72 4.39 11.91
N HIS A 252 16.59 5.71 11.82
CA HIS A 252 16.22 6.60 12.94
C HIS A 252 14.70 6.62 13.25
N TYR A 253 13.98 5.58 12.85
CA TYR A 253 12.57 5.36 13.12
C TYR A 253 12.31 3.89 13.41
N HIS A 254 11.16 3.62 14.03
CA HIS A 254 10.73 2.27 14.37
C HIS A 254 9.89 1.69 13.23
N TYR A 255 10.32 0.58 12.64
CA TYR A 255 9.60 -0.05 11.53
C TYR A 255 8.91 -1.32 12.04
N ILE A 256 7.58 -1.42 11.88
CA ILE A 256 6.80 -2.54 12.38
C ILE A 256 6.10 -3.24 11.22
N ILE A 257 6.34 -4.55 11.10
CA ILE A 257 5.80 -5.41 10.04
C ILE A 257 5.23 -6.69 10.61
N SER A 258 4.34 -7.32 9.84
CA SER A 258 4.01 -8.73 9.99
C SER A 258 4.61 -9.47 8.80
N SER A 259 5.43 -10.50 9.04
CA SER A 259 6.22 -11.15 7.98
C SER A 259 6.66 -12.56 8.35
N GLN A 260 6.93 -13.38 7.35
CA GLN A 260 7.75 -14.59 7.52
C GLN A 260 9.22 -14.18 7.71
N LYS A 261 9.98 -14.98 8.46
CA LYS A 261 11.41 -14.79 8.68
C LYS A 261 12.19 -15.95 8.06
N SER A 262 13.12 -15.63 7.18
CA SER A 262 14.19 -16.52 6.72
C SER A 262 15.48 -16.24 7.51
N ALA A 263 16.57 -16.95 7.21
CA ALA A 263 17.86 -16.76 7.85
C ALA A 263 18.34 -15.30 7.82
N GLU A 264 18.12 -14.59 6.70
CA GLU A 264 18.64 -13.23 6.49
C GLU A 264 17.58 -12.23 5.99
N SER A 265 16.34 -12.67 5.77
CA SER A 265 15.31 -11.83 5.16
C SER A 265 13.95 -11.95 5.85
N TYR A 266 13.15 -10.90 5.67
CA TYR A 266 11.76 -10.85 6.06
C TYR A 266 10.93 -10.73 4.79
N TYR A 267 9.89 -11.53 4.65
CA TYR A 267 9.10 -11.53 3.41
C TYR A 267 7.62 -11.88 3.64
N LEU A 268 6.81 -11.54 2.65
CA LEU A 268 5.44 -12.04 2.48
C LEU A 268 5.42 -12.95 1.27
N ASP A 269 4.92 -14.17 1.44
CA ASP A 269 4.79 -15.10 0.32
C ASP A 269 3.55 -14.79 -0.54
N ARG A 270 3.28 -15.65 -1.53
CA ARG A 270 2.09 -15.48 -2.38
C ARG A 270 0.78 -15.69 -1.63
N GLY A 271 0.74 -16.55 -0.62
CA GLY A 271 -0.43 -16.79 0.23
C GLY A 271 -0.78 -15.53 1.01
N ASP A 272 0.21 -14.96 1.71
CA ASP A 272 0.10 -13.71 2.45
C ASP A 272 -0.41 -12.57 1.56
N LEU A 273 0.26 -12.36 0.42
CA LEU A 273 -0.07 -11.28 -0.51
C LEU A 273 -1.40 -11.50 -1.26
N ASN A 274 -1.95 -12.71 -1.22
CA ASN A 274 -3.25 -13.04 -1.80
C ASN A 274 -4.35 -13.24 -0.76
N SER A 275 -4.04 -13.06 0.53
CA SER A 275 -5.01 -13.17 1.60
C SER A 275 -6.15 -12.17 1.42
N THR A 276 -7.35 -12.65 1.69
CA THR A 276 -8.57 -11.85 1.75
C THR A 276 -8.93 -11.43 3.17
N GLU A 277 -8.29 -12.05 4.16
CA GLU A 277 -8.57 -11.85 5.56
C GLU A 277 -7.46 -11.01 6.21
N VAL A 278 -7.85 -10.31 7.26
CA VAL A 278 -6.93 -9.52 8.07
C VAL A 278 -6.71 -10.27 9.36
N ASN A 279 -5.45 -10.41 9.77
CA ASN A 279 -5.14 -10.87 11.10
C ASN A 279 -5.48 -9.78 12.15
N TRP A 280 -6.69 -9.88 12.72
CA TRP A 280 -7.16 -8.93 13.73
C TRP A 280 -6.37 -9.00 15.04
N LYS A 281 -5.75 -10.15 15.35
CA LYS A 281 -4.87 -10.27 16.52
C LYS A 281 -3.68 -9.32 16.38
N ASN A 282 -3.02 -9.30 15.21
CA ASN A 282 -1.91 -8.40 14.95
C ASN A 282 -2.35 -6.93 14.99
N ILE A 283 -3.48 -6.57 14.37
CA ILE A 283 -4.01 -5.20 14.45
C ILE A 283 -4.29 -4.80 15.91
N ASN A 284 -4.94 -5.67 16.68
CA ASN A 284 -5.27 -5.39 18.09
C ASN A 284 -4.00 -5.27 18.95
N THR A 285 -2.96 -6.07 18.68
CA THR A 285 -1.64 -5.93 19.32
C THR A 285 -1.04 -4.56 19.04
N ILE A 286 -1.07 -4.10 17.78
CA ILE A 286 -0.58 -2.76 17.40
C ILE A 286 -1.38 -1.66 18.11
N ILE A 287 -2.72 -1.78 18.14
CA ILE A 287 -3.58 -0.83 18.83
C ILE A 287 -3.23 -0.78 20.32
N ALA A 288 -3.09 -1.93 20.99
CA ALA A 288 -2.72 -2.03 22.39
C ALA A 288 -1.33 -1.44 22.67
N TYR A 289 -0.36 -1.71 21.79
CA TYR A 289 1.02 -1.20 21.89
C TYR A 289 1.09 0.35 21.85
N PHE A 290 0.25 1.00 21.04
CA PHE A 290 0.18 2.47 21.03
C PHE A 290 -0.73 3.03 22.14
N LYS A 291 -1.64 2.23 22.71
CA LYS A 291 -2.43 2.62 23.88
C LYS A 291 -1.60 2.61 25.17
N GLY A 292 -0.86 1.54 25.43
CA GLY A 292 -0.11 1.33 26.67
C GLY A 292 1.17 2.15 26.83
N GLY A 293 1.44 3.10 25.92
CA GLY A 293 2.53 4.07 26.09
C GLY A 293 2.12 5.18 27.05
N ASN A 294 2.37 4.98 28.34
CA ASN A 294 2.45 6.05 29.34
C ASN A 294 3.73 6.86 29.11
#